data_AF-A0A1Y2G439-F1
#
_entry.id   AF-A0A1Y2G439-F1
#
_cell.length_a   1.000
_cell.length_b   1.000
_cell.length_c   1.000
_cell.angle_alpha   90.00
_cell.angle_beta   90.00
_cell.angle_gamma   90.00
#
_symmetry.space_group_name_H-M   'P 1'
#
loop_
_entity.id
_entity.type
_entity.pdbx_description
1 polymer ?
#
loop_
_entity_poly.entity_id
_entity_poly.type
_entity_poly.pdbx_seq_one_letter_code
_entity_poly.pdbx_strand_id
1 'polypeptide(L)'
;VHSNADLRVLLFRLFTLLRNNVLPFFVFDGPNKPTWKRGHHVGGAWKNGKDKPFKELLDLMGFPWRTAPGEAEAELAACAKRGEIDGVLTVSSPPSPTKPSSQLPSSSQPSTPIHADSHKLFYQDLVVFQTGLEVSDLIFCALMSGGDYAEGMMNVGIKTAVGLALCGFGGKLVDGVEERKGDEAELKRFLKEWRKEVVAELKTNSQGQLSTRKPKLALELEADTDFPDLKIVNYYTHPAVSTNAP
;
A
#
# COMPACT_ATOMS: atom_id res chain seq x y z
N VAL A 1 20.51 11.14 34.36
CA VAL A 1 20.64 10.94 32.89
C VAL A 1 19.49 10.06 32.42
N HIS A 2 18.34 10.66 32.07
CA HIS A 2 17.25 9.88 31.46
C HIS A 2 17.70 9.50 30.05
N SER A 3 18.16 8.27 29.92
CA SER A 3 18.70 7.73 28.67
C SER A 3 17.61 7.62 27.61
N ASN A 4 17.93 7.96 26.37
CA ASN A 4 17.08 7.80 25.19
C ASN A 4 16.78 6.31 24.94
N ALA A 5 15.79 5.75 25.66
CA ALA A 5 15.44 4.33 25.60
C ALA A 5 15.11 3.89 24.17
N ASP A 6 14.38 4.72 23.42
CA ASP A 6 13.97 4.45 22.04
C ASP A 6 15.17 4.36 21.10
N LEU A 7 16.13 5.30 21.18
CA LEU A 7 17.35 5.26 20.38
C LEU A 7 18.23 4.06 20.73
N ARG A 8 18.25 3.62 21.99
CA ARG A 8 18.97 2.40 22.37
C ARG A 8 18.33 1.16 21.75
N VAL A 9 17.00 1.09 21.72
CA VAL A 9 16.30 0.00 21.03
C VAL A 9 16.66 -0.01 19.55
N LEU A 10 16.63 1.15 18.89
CA LEU A 10 17.03 1.28 17.49
C LEU A 10 18.50 0.88 17.26
N LEU A 11 19.42 1.32 18.12
CA LEU A 11 20.84 0.92 18.08
C LEU A 11 21.02 -0.60 18.14
N PHE A 12 20.35 -1.27 19.09
CA PHE A 12 20.44 -2.73 19.18
C PHE A 12 19.80 -3.45 17.98
N ARG A 13 18.73 -2.88 17.38
CA ARG A 13 18.17 -3.39 16.12
C ARG A 13 19.17 -3.26 14.97
N LEU A 14 19.91 -2.16 14.88
CA LEU A 14 20.98 -1.98 13.88
C LEU A 14 22.09 -3.03 14.04
N PHE A 15 22.52 -3.31 15.29
CA PHE A 15 23.48 -4.39 15.54
C PHE A 15 22.95 -5.76 15.14
N THR A 16 21.66 -6.02 15.34
CA THR A 16 21.03 -7.25 14.87
C THR A 16 21.07 -7.36 13.35
N LEU A 17 20.79 -6.28 12.61
CA LEU A 17 20.88 -6.29 11.13
C LEU A 17 22.30 -6.58 10.65
N LEU A 18 23.32 -5.93 11.23
CA LEU A 18 24.72 -6.19 10.91
C LEU A 18 25.14 -7.63 11.21
N ARG A 19 24.72 -8.18 12.35
CA ARG A 19 25.01 -9.58 12.72
C ARG A 19 24.39 -10.59 11.74
N ASN A 20 23.33 -10.20 11.05
CA ASN A 20 22.66 -11.03 10.04
C ASN A 20 23.13 -10.71 8.61
N ASN A 21 24.26 -9.99 8.44
CA ASN A 21 24.81 -9.59 7.14
C ASN A 21 23.82 -8.81 6.26
N VAL A 22 22.92 -8.04 6.89
CA VAL A 22 22.02 -7.14 6.17
C VAL A 22 22.67 -5.77 6.12
N LEU A 23 22.76 -5.17 4.93
CA LEU A 23 23.15 -3.78 4.75
C LEU A 23 21.88 -2.92 4.70
N PRO A 24 21.51 -2.23 5.80
CA PRO A 24 20.28 -1.49 5.82
C PRO A 24 20.43 -0.14 5.13
N PHE A 25 19.37 0.24 4.42
CA PHE A 25 19.18 1.55 3.82
C PHE A 25 17.86 2.13 4.33
N PHE A 26 17.91 3.31 4.94
CA PHE A 26 16.75 3.91 5.62
C PHE A 26 16.11 5.02 4.78
N VAL A 27 14.78 5.02 4.70
CA VAL A 27 14.01 6.07 4.04
C VAL A 27 13.05 6.71 5.04
N PHE A 28 13.08 8.04 5.09
CA PHE A 28 12.18 8.85 5.92
C PHE A 28 11.16 9.58 5.05
N ASP A 29 9.97 9.84 5.60
CA ASP A 29 8.92 10.61 4.91
C ASP A 29 9.38 12.04 4.59
N GLY A 30 8.93 12.51 3.43
CA GLY A 30 9.21 13.81 2.84
C GLY A 30 8.12 14.86 3.02
N PRO A 31 8.39 16.09 2.54
CA PRO A 31 7.47 17.21 2.64
C PRO A 31 6.21 17.06 1.78
N ASN A 32 6.26 16.30 0.66
CA ASN A 32 5.13 16.15 -0.25
C ASN A 32 4.26 14.92 0.06
N LYS A 33 4.36 14.37 1.28
CA LYS A 33 3.48 13.29 1.73
C LYS A 33 2.02 13.75 1.68
N PRO A 34 1.09 12.95 1.12
CA PRO A 34 -0.32 13.29 1.12
C PRO A 34 -0.82 13.55 2.54
N THR A 35 -1.47 14.70 2.75
CA THR A 35 -2.03 15.08 4.05
C THR A 35 -3.39 14.46 4.32
N TRP A 36 -3.95 13.73 3.34
CA TRP A 36 -5.25 13.09 3.41
C TRP A 36 -5.13 11.60 3.06
N LYS A 37 -5.72 10.74 3.90
CA LYS A 37 -5.79 9.29 3.71
C LYS A 37 -7.11 8.78 4.30
N ARG A 38 -7.83 7.94 3.56
CA ARG A 38 -9.10 7.29 3.98
C ARG A 38 -10.13 8.27 4.55
N GLY A 39 -10.41 9.37 3.85
CA GLY A 39 -11.43 10.33 4.30
C GLY A 39 -11.03 11.16 5.53
N HIS A 40 -9.78 11.07 5.98
CA HIS A 40 -9.28 11.80 7.13
C HIS A 40 -7.97 12.54 6.80
N HIS A 41 -7.74 13.64 7.51
CA HIS A 41 -6.47 14.35 7.46
C HIS A 41 -5.47 13.63 8.37
N VAL A 42 -4.33 13.17 7.83
CA VAL A 42 -3.45 12.19 8.51
C VAL A 42 -2.08 12.77 8.92
N GLY A 43 -1.94 14.10 8.94
CA GLY A 43 -0.74 14.73 9.50
C GLY A 43 -0.80 16.25 9.59
N GLY A 44 0.09 16.85 10.38
CA GLY A 44 0.37 18.29 10.31
C GLY A 44 1.50 18.58 9.31
N ALA A 45 1.81 19.86 9.06
CA ALA A 45 2.94 20.28 8.24
C ALA A 45 4.20 19.45 8.58
N TRP A 46 4.91 18.97 7.56
CA TRP A 46 6.11 18.15 7.72
C TRP A 46 7.09 18.81 8.71
N LYS A 47 7.42 18.09 9.79
CA LYS A 47 8.28 18.62 10.87
C LYS A 47 9.64 17.96 10.84
N ASN A 48 10.64 18.72 10.43
CA ASN A 48 12.05 18.42 10.66
C ASN A 48 12.33 18.39 12.17
N GLY A 49 12.30 17.21 12.80
CA GLY A 49 12.78 17.14 14.19
C GLY A 49 12.67 15.80 14.87
N LYS A 50 11.56 15.06 14.68
CA LYS A 50 11.36 13.79 15.40
C LYS A 50 12.41 12.73 15.02
N ASP A 51 12.79 12.71 13.76
CA ASP A 51 13.71 11.70 13.22
C ASP A 51 15.19 12.12 13.34
N LYS A 52 15.46 13.37 13.71
CA LYS A 52 16.82 13.93 13.75
C LYS A 52 17.78 13.10 14.62
N PRO A 53 17.43 12.70 15.86
CA PRO A 53 18.34 11.90 16.67
C PRO A 53 18.64 10.51 16.09
N PHE A 54 17.70 9.94 15.31
CA PHE A 54 17.93 8.67 14.65
C PHE A 54 18.79 8.84 13.39
N LYS A 55 18.58 9.89 12.60
CA LYS A 55 19.46 10.25 11.46
C LYS A 55 20.90 10.46 11.90
N GLU A 56 21.12 11.21 12.99
CA GLU A 56 22.45 11.40 13.59
C GLU A 56 23.07 10.07 14.04
N LEU A 57 22.28 9.15 14.60
CA LEU A 57 22.76 7.80 14.95
C LEU A 57 23.18 7.00 13.69
N LEU A 58 22.39 7.08 12.62
CA LEU A 58 22.72 6.42 11.35
C LEU A 58 24.01 6.98 10.74
N ASP A 59 24.18 8.30 10.74
CA ASP A 59 25.40 8.98 10.29
C ASP A 59 26.62 8.51 11.10
N LEU A 60 26.52 8.46 12.43
CA LEU A 60 27.59 8.00 13.31
C LEU A 60 27.98 6.54 13.07
N MET A 61 27.02 5.70 12.68
CA MET A 61 27.25 4.29 12.38
C MET A 61 27.63 4.02 10.92
N GLY A 62 27.62 5.05 10.06
CA GLY A 62 27.91 4.93 8.64
C GLY A 62 26.81 4.23 7.82
N PHE A 63 25.56 4.23 8.31
CA PHE A 63 24.43 3.68 7.56
C PHE A 63 23.87 4.70 6.57
N PRO A 64 23.63 4.29 5.31
CA PRO A 64 23.02 5.18 4.33
C PRO A 64 21.54 5.42 4.67
N TRP A 65 21.12 6.68 4.54
CA TRP A 65 19.72 7.06 4.66
C TRP A 65 19.37 8.20 3.71
N ARG A 66 18.09 8.33 3.36
CA ARG A 66 17.57 9.49 2.62
C ARG A 66 16.21 9.92 3.12
N THR A 67 15.83 11.15 2.78
CA THR A 67 14.45 11.62 2.94
C THR A 67 13.77 11.52 1.58
N ALA A 68 12.64 10.82 1.52
CA ALA A 68 11.83 10.71 0.31
C ALA A 68 11.29 12.09 -0.12
N PRO A 69 10.93 12.31 -1.39
CA PRO A 69 10.18 13.50 -1.77
C PRO A 69 8.76 13.51 -1.18
N GLY A 70 8.10 12.35 -1.17
CA GLY A 70 6.77 12.11 -0.60
C GLY A 70 6.78 11.06 0.50
N GLU A 71 6.26 9.87 0.23
CA GLU A 71 6.16 8.79 1.22
C GLU A 71 7.36 7.83 1.16
N ALA A 72 7.83 7.41 2.33
CA ALA A 72 8.96 6.49 2.45
C ALA A 72 8.68 5.13 1.75
N GLU A 73 7.45 4.63 1.83
CA GLU A 73 7.06 3.37 1.19
C GLU A 73 7.12 3.45 -0.34
N ALA A 74 6.67 4.57 -0.91
CA ALA A 74 6.72 4.79 -2.34
C ALA A 74 8.17 4.93 -2.84
N GLU A 75 9.02 5.63 -2.09
CA GLU A 75 10.45 5.74 -2.40
C GLU A 75 11.15 4.38 -2.29
N LEU A 76 10.85 3.56 -1.27
CA LEU A 76 11.38 2.19 -1.14
C LEU A 76 10.98 1.32 -2.33
N ALA A 77 9.71 1.39 -2.77
CA ALA A 77 9.26 0.67 -3.97
C ALA A 77 10.00 1.14 -5.24
N ALA A 78 10.25 2.44 -5.37
CA ALA A 78 11.01 3.00 -6.48
C ALA A 78 12.49 2.57 -6.46
N CYS A 79 13.13 2.54 -5.28
CA CYS A 79 14.49 2.01 -5.08
C CYS A 79 14.57 0.53 -5.49
N ALA A 80 13.61 -0.29 -5.07
CA ALA A 80 13.55 -1.70 -5.45
C ALA A 80 13.42 -1.85 -6.98
N LYS A 81 12.54 -1.09 -7.63
CA LYS A 81 12.37 -1.08 -9.09
C LYS A 81 13.64 -0.67 -9.84
N ARG A 82 14.46 0.21 -9.26
CA ARG A 82 15.75 0.64 -9.82
C ARG A 82 16.91 -0.31 -9.50
N GLY A 83 16.68 -1.37 -8.71
CA GLY A 83 17.71 -2.30 -8.29
C GLY A 83 18.68 -1.74 -7.25
N GLU A 84 18.29 -0.70 -6.50
CA GLU A 84 19.12 -0.11 -5.44
C GLU A 84 19.06 -0.92 -4.13
N ILE A 85 18.00 -1.70 -3.94
CA ILE A 85 17.79 -2.54 -2.76
C ILE A 85 17.24 -3.90 -3.18
N ASP A 86 17.63 -4.93 -2.44
CA ASP A 86 17.19 -6.29 -2.73
C ASP A 86 15.80 -6.60 -2.14
N GLY A 87 15.38 -5.89 -1.09
CA GLY A 87 14.11 -6.15 -0.42
C GLY A 87 13.64 -5.00 0.47
N VAL A 88 12.34 -4.99 0.77
CA VAL A 88 11.72 -3.96 1.60
C VAL A 88 11.24 -4.58 2.91
N LEU A 89 11.75 -4.05 4.03
CA LEU A 89 11.27 -4.37 5.36
C LEU A 89 10.24 -3.31 5.79
N THR A 90 8.96 -3.69 5.81
CA THR A 90 7.89 -2.79 6.29
C THR A 90 7.08 -3.45 7.42
N VAL A 91 6.41 -2.62 8.21
CA VAL A 91 5.49 -3.06 9.25
C VAL A 91 4.12 -3.31 8.60
N SER A 92 3.60 -4.53 8.67
CA SER A 92 2.18 -4.72 8.37
C SER A 92 1.37 -4.12 9.51
N SER A 93 0.42 -3.23 9.21
CA SER A 93 -0.55 -2.76 10.21
C SER A 93 -1.16 -3.98 10.92
N PRO A 94 -1.25 -4.00 12.26
CA PRO A 94 -1.94 -5.07 12.95
C PRO A 94 -3.37 -5.17 12.37
N PRO A 95 -3.91 -6.38 12.18
CA PRO A 95 -5.29 -6.54 11.75
C PRO A 95 -6.17 -5.70 12.68
N SER A 96 -7.04 -4.86 12.08
CA SER A 96 -7.98 -4.04 12.84
C SER A 96 -8.67 -4.91 13.88
N PRO A 97 -8.71 -4.52 15.17
CA PRO A 97 -9.34 -5.33 16.19
C PRO A 97 -10.81 -5.49 15.81
N THR A 98 -11.15 -6.70 15.37
CA THR A 98 -12.54 -7.12 15.21
C THR A 98 -13.18 -6.90 16.58
N LYS A 99 -14.21 -6.05 16.66
CA LYS A 99 -14.96 -5.85 17.89
C LYS A 99 -15.33 -7.22 18.45
N PRO A 100 -14.84 -7.62 19.66
CA PRO A 100 -15.20 -8.91 20.21
C PRO A 100 -16.71 -8.89 20.46
N SER A 101 -17.43 -9.73 19.72
CA SER A 101 -18.79 -10.10 20.10
C SER A 101 -18.68 -10.70 21.50
N SER A 102 -19.42 -10.11 22.42
CA SER A 102 -19.50 -10.47 23.82
C SER A 102 -19.66 -11.97 24.03
N GLN A 103 -18.67 -12.63 24.63
CA GLN A 103 -18.83 -13.77 25.54
C GLN A 103 -17.53 -13.99 26.34
N LEU A 104 -17.71 -14.25 27.64
CA LEU A 104 -16.77 -14.19 28.77
C LEU A 104 -16.24 -15.61 29.12
N PRO A 105 -15.36 -15.81 30.13
CA PRO A 105 -13.97 -16.28 29.94
C PRO A 105 -13.69 -17.67 30.54
N SER A 106 -12.55 -18.29 30.17
CA SER A 106 -11.74 -19.20 31.02
C SER A 106 -10.82 -20.08 30.16
N SER A 107 -9.51 -19.89 30.23
CA SER A 107 -8.61 -20.84 30.92
C SER A 107 -7.17 -20.33 30.84
N SER A 108 -6.49 -20.45 31.97
CA SER A 108 -5.06 -20.24 32.20
C SER A 108 -4.17 -20.95 31.18
N GLN A 109 -3.51 -20.17 30.34
CA GLN A 109 -2.29 -20.55 29.62
C GLN A 109 -1.27 -19.43 29.84
N PRO A 110 0.01 -19.74 30.09
CA PRO A 110 1.04 -18.73 30.32
C PRO A 110 1.13 -17.83 29.09
N SER A 111 0.87 -16.55 29.29
CA SER A 111 0.98 -15.51 28.29
C SER A 111 2.41 -15.45 27.76
N THR A 112 2.63 -16.05 26.59
CA THR A 112 3.74 -15.69 25.72
C THR A 112 3.69 -14.17 25.51
N PRO A 113 4.80 -13.42 25.60
CA PRO A 113 4.77 -11.99 25.39
C PRO A 113 4.28 -11.70 23.96
N ILE A 114 3.03 -11.26 23.86
CA ILE A 114 2.40 -10.77 22.63
C ILE A 114 3.05 -9.42 22.33
N HIS A 115 4.22 -9.45 21.69
CA HIS A 115 4.78 -8.32 20.93
C HIS A 115 5.89 -8.85 20.01
N ALA A 116 5.60 -9.92 19.27
CA ALA A 116 6.33 -10.16 18.03
C ALA A 116 5.92 -9.06 17.06
N ASP A 117 6.75 -8.01 16.97
CA ASP A 117 6.74 -7.08 15.83
C ASP A 117 6.81 -7.96 14.57
N SER A 118 5.65 -8.18 13.92
CA SER A 118 5.56 -9.02 12.72
C SER A 118 6.06 -8.20 11.53
N HIS A 119 7.37 -8.06 11.45
CA HIS A 119 8.02 -7.47 10.28
C HIS A 119 7.87 -8.43 9.10
N LYS A 120 7.40 -7.93 7.97
CA LYS A 120 7.30 -8.71 6.73
C LYS A 120 8.30 -8.16 5.73
N LEU A 121 9.12 -9.05 5.20
CA LEU A 121 10.02 -8.77 4.09
C LEU A 121 9.27 -9.10 2.80
N PHE A 122 9.18 -8.12 1.90
CA PHE A 122 8.50 -8.29 0.62
C PHE A 122 9.48 -8.18 -0.54
N TYR A 123 9.32 -9.08 -1.50
CA TYR A 123 9.98 -9.07 -2.80
C TYR A 123 8.88 -8.99 -3.87
N GLN A 124 8.96 -8.00 -4.75
CA GLN A 124 7.93 -7.77 -5.77
C GLN A 124 7.73 -9.00 -6.66
N ASP A 125 8.82 -9.58 -7.15
CA ASP A 125 8.80 -10.76 -8.02
C ASP A 125 8.13 -11.96 -7.35
N LEU A 126 8.29 -12.11 -6.03
CA LEU A 126 7.66 -13.19 -5.28
C LEU A 126 6.14 -13.01 -5.18
N VAL A 127 5.65 -11.78 -5.06
CA VAL A 127 4.21 -11.49 -5.02
C VAL A 127 3.55 -11.82 -6.35
N VAL A 128 4.14 -11.38 -7.46
CA VAL A 128 3.64 -11.69 -8.81
C VAL A 128 3.66 -13.21 -9.03
N PHE A 129 4.77 -13.87 -8.70
CA PHE A 129 4.90 -15.32 -8.87
C PHE A 129 3.87 -16.12 -8.05
N GLN A 130 3.57 -15.71 -6.82
CA GLN A 130 2.66 -16.44 -5.94
C GLN A 130 1.17 -16.17 -6.23
N THR A 131 0.84 -14.98 -6.71
CA THR A 131 -0.56 -14.53 -6.83
C THR A 131 -1.03 -14.37 -8.26
N GLY A 132 -0.11 -14.24 -9.22
CA GLY A 132 -0.40 -13.85 -10.60
C GLY A 132 -0.83 -12.39 -10.75
N LEU A 133 -0.80 -11.58 -9.68
CA LEU A 133 -1.22 -10.18 -9.70
C LEU A 133 -0.05 -9.27 -10.00
N GLU A 134 -0.22 -8.38 -10.97
CA GLU A 134 0.74 -7.33 -11.25
C GLU A 134 0.52 -6.11 -10.35
N VAL A 135 1.41 -5.12 -10.44
CA VAL A 135 1.29 -3.87 -9.63
C VAL A 135 -0.02 -3.15 -9.95
N SER A 136 -0.41 -3.09 -11.22
CA SER A 136 -1.67 -2.50 -11.68
C SER A 136 -2.89 -3.17 -11.02
N ASP A 137 -2.84 -4.48 -10.84
CA ASP A 137 -3.87 -5.26 -10.15
C ASP A 137 -3.94 -4.97 -8.66
N LEU A 138 -2.80 -4.77 -8.00
CA LEU A 138 -2.75 -4.37 -6.60
C LEU A 138 -3.30 -2.94 -6.40
N ILE A 139 -2.99 -2.02 -7.31
CA ILE A 139 -3.57 -0.67 -7.33
C ILE A 139 -5.09 -0.76 -7.47
N PHE A 140 -5.57 -1.55 -8.43
CA PHE A 140 -7.00 -1.77 -8.61
C PHE A 140 -7.65 -2.40 -7.37
N CYS A 141 -6.98 -3.35 -6.70
CA CYS A 141 -7.48 -3.90 -5.45
C CYS A 141 -7.63 -2.84 -4.35
N ALA A 142 -6.66 -1.92 -4.23
CA ALA A 142 -6.74 -0.81 -3.28
C ALA A 142 -7.85 0.19 -3.62
N LEU A 143 -8.10 0.46 -4.91
CA LEU A 143 -9.22 1.30 -5.35
C LEU A 143 -10.57 0.66 -5.02
N MET A 144 -10.68 -0.67 -5.20
CA MET A 144 -11.93 -1.40 -5.02
C MET A 144 -12.24 -1.69 -3.55
N SER A 145 -11.31 -2.27 -2.81
CA SER A 145 -11.54 -2.73 -1.42
C SER A 145 -11.01 -1.79 -0.33
N GLY A 146 -10.46 -0.66 -0.74
CA GLY A 146 -9.82 0.30 0.13
C GLY A 146 -8.32 0.03 0.29
N GLY A 147 -7.60 1.13 0.44
CA GLY A 147 -6.17 1.14 0.67
C GLY A 147 -5.79 2.37 1.48
N ASP A 148 -4.56 2.82 1.29
CA ASP A 148 -4.03 3.92 2.09
C ASP A 148 -4.69 5.26 1.77
N TYR A 149 -5.06 5.50 0.52
CA TYR A 149 -5.59 6.80 0.10
C TYR A 149 -7.11 6.90 0.20
N ALA A 150 -7.86 5.80 0.13
CA ALA A 150 -9.32 5.80 0.27
C ALA A 150 -9.88 4.48 0.81
N GLU A 151 -11.13 4.53 1.29
CA GLU A 151 -11.87 3.37 1.79
C GLU A 151 -12.33 2.39 0.70
N GLY A 152 -12.23 2.80 -0.58
CA GLY A 152 -12.69 2.03 -1.72
C GLY A 152 -14.21 2.05 -1.87
N MET A 153 -14.74 1.09 -2.62
CA MET A 153 -16.18 0.97 -2.84
C MET A 153 -16.86 0.25 -1.67
N MET A 154 -18.03 0.74 -1.28
CA MET A 154 -18.80 0.15 -0.19
C MET A 154 -19.12 -1.33 -0.48
N ASN A 155 -18.99 -2.18 0.54
CA ASN A 155 -19.25 -3.63 0.45
C ASN A 155 -18.36 -4.43 -0.53
N VAL A 156 -17.25 -3.87 -1.00
CA VAL A 156 -16.25 -4.61 -1.79
C VAL A 156 -15.11 -5.08 -0.91
N GLY A 157 -15.09 -6.38 -0.61
CA GLY A 157 -13.96 -6.99 0.09
C GLY A 157 -12.83 -7.43 -0.86
N ILE A 158 -11.63 -7.62 -0.31
CA ILE A 158 -10.41 -7.97 -1.05
C ILE A 158 -10.58 -9.19 -1.98
N LYS A 159 -11.35 -10.21 -1.59
CA LYS A 159 -11.59 -11.39 -2.45
C LYS A 159 -12.30 -11.04 -3.76
N THR A 160 -13.22 -10.08 -3.71
CA THR A 160 -13.93 -9.63 -4.91
C THR A 160 -13.00 -8.80 -5.79
N ALA A 161 -12.23 -7.92 -5.17
CA ALA A 161 -11.27 -7.08 -5.85
C ALA A 161 -10.20 -7.90 -6.58
N VAL A 162 -9.61 -8.89 -5.90
CA VAL A 162 -8.65 -9.84 -6.49
C VAL A 162 -9.28 -10.63 -7.63
N GLY A 163 -10.50 -11.16 -7.46
CA GLY A 163 -11.17 -11.89 -8.54
C GLY A 163 -11.38 -11.04 -9.80
N LEU A 164 -11.77 -9.77 -9.63
CA LEU A 164 -11.87 -8.84 -10.76
C LEU A 164 -10.50 -8.46 -11.35
N ALA A 165 -9.45 -8.36 -10.51
CA ALA A 165 -8.10 -8.10 -10.98
C ALA A 165 -7.58 -9.26 -11.85
N LEU A 166 -7.81 -10.51 -11.42
CA LEU A 166 -7.49 -11.72 -12.19
C LEU A 166 -8.29 -11.82 -13.51
N CYS A 167 -9.40 -11.10 -13.64
CA CYS A 167 -10.12 -10.93 -14.92
C CYS A 167 -9.45 -9.90 -15.86
N GLY A 168 -8.30 -9.32 -15.46
CA GLY A 168 -7.54 -8.33 -16.23
C GLY A 168 -8.03 -6.88 -16.12
N PHE A 169 -9.01 -6.59 -15.24
CA PHE A 169 -9.57 -5.24 -15.14
C PHE A 169 -8.61 -4.23 -14.51
N GLY A 170 -7.66 -4.68 -13.68
CA GLY A 170 -6.69 -3.81 -13.03
C GLY A 170 -5.68 -3.25 -14.02
N GLY A 171 -4.98 -4.14 -14.74
CA GLY A 171 -4.13 -3.76 -15.88
C GLY A 171 -4.84 -2.86 -16.88
N LYS A 172 -6.01 -3.28 -17.38
CA LYS A 172 -6.79 -2.49 -18.34
C LYS A 172 -7.09 -1.07 -17.85
N LEU A 173 -7.46 -0.91 -16.58
CA LEU A 173 -7.73 0.41 -16.00
C LEU A 173 -6.49 1.29 -16.01
N VAL A 174 -5.37 0.79 -15.47
CA VAL A 174 -4.14 1.57 -15.31
C VAL A 174 -3.58 1.96 -16.67
N ASP A 175 -3.42 1.00 -17.57
CA ASP A 175 -2.90 1.25 -18.92
C ASP A 175 -3.82 2.23 -19.68
N GLY A 176 -5.14 2.00 -19.61
CA GLY A 176 -6.09 2.84 -20.31
C GLY A 176 -6.14 4.29 -19.79
N VAL A 177 -5.89 4.51 -18.50
CA VAL A 177 -5.74 5.86 -17.90
C VAL A 177 -4.45 6.52 -18.38
N GLU A 178 -3.33 5.79 -18.38
CA GLU A 178 -2.04 6.33 -18.81
C GLU A 178 -2.01 6.67 -20.31
N GLU A 179 -2.51 5.79 -21.16
CA GLU A 179 -2.57 5.98 -22.62
C GLU A 179 -3.37 7.22 -23.05
N ARG A 180 -4.36 7.62 -22.23
CA ARG A 180 -5.31 8.70 -22.52
C ARG A 180 -5.04 9.95 -21.70
N LYS A 181 -3.89 10.02 -21.04
CA LYS A 181 -3.49 11.17 -20.25
C LYS A 181 -3.41 12.42 -21.12
N GLY A 182 -4.25 13.41 -20.82
CA GLY A 182 -4.34 14.66 -21.57
C GLY A 182 -5.54 14.77 -22.52
N ASP A 183 -6.29 13.69 -22.77
CA ASP A 183 -7.58 13.73 -23.48
C ASP A 183 -8.71 13.34 -22.52
N GLU A 184 -9.32 14.34 -21.88
CA GLU A 184 -10.39 14.11 -20.91
C GLU A 184 -11.64 13.48 -21.52
N ALA A 185 -11.94 13.77 -22.79
CA ALA A 185 -13.15 13.27 -23.44
C ALA A 185 -13.00 11.79 -23.78
N GLU A 186 -11.85 11.41 -24.32
CA GLU A 186 -11.53 10.01 -24.55
C GLU A 186 -11.42 9.23 -23.24
N LEU A 187 -10.76 9.78 -22.22
CA LEU A 187 -10.63 9.14 -20.92
C LEU A 187 -12.01 8.86 -20.29
N LYS A 188 -12.95 9.81 -20.34
CA LYS A 188 -14.31 9.61 -19.85
C LYS A 188 -15.06 8.51 -20.61
N ARG A 189 -14.87 8.43 -21.95
CA ARG A 189 -15.47 7.36 -22.77
C ARG A 189 -14.90 6.00 -22.38
N PHE A 190 -13.57 5.90 -22.28
CA PHE A 190 -12.88 4.70 -21.85
C PHE A 190 -13.36 4.22 -20.48
N LEU A 191 -13.37 5.09 -19.47
CA LEU A 191 -13.81 4.72 -18.12
C LEU A 191 -15.26 4.24 -18.08
N LYS A 192 -16.14 4.82 -18.90
CA LYS A 192 -17.52 4.37 -19.03
C LYS A 192 -17.62 2.96 -19.63
N GLU A 193 -16.83 2.68 -20.66
CA GLU A 193 -16.79 1.34 -21.30
C GLU A 193 -16.17 0.31 -20.35
N TRP A 194 -15.05 0.64 -19.73
CA TRP A 194 -14.41 -0.19 -18.72
C TRP A 194 -15.35 -0.53 -17.56
N ARG A 195 -16.06 0.46 -17.00
CA ARG A 195 -17.07 0.21 -15.94
C ARG A 195 -18.16 -0.76 -16.42
N LYS A 196 -18.65 -0.62 -17.66
CA LYS A 196 -19.66 -1.54 -18.21
C LYS A 196 -19.16 -2.98 -18.26
N GLU A 197 -17.89 -3.19 -18.60
CA GLU A 197 -17.30 -4.53 -18.63
C GLU A 197 -17.17 -5.13 -17.23
N VAL A 198 -16.70 -4.35 -16.25
CA VAL A 198 -16.65 -4.78 -14.83
C VAL A 198 -18.05 -5.12 -14.32
N VAL A 199 -19.05 -4.27 -14.64
CA VAL A 199 -20.47 -4.49 -14.29
C VAL A 199 -21.01 -5.75 -14.95
N ALA A 200 -20.66 -6.03 -16.20
CA ALA A 200 -21.07 -7.25 -16.89
C ALA A 200 -20.49 -8.48 -16.17
N GLU A 201 -19.19 -8.49 -15.87
CA GLU A 201 -18.54 -9.60 -15.16
C GLU A 201 -19.12 -9.78 -13.74
N LEU A 202 -19.43 -8.70 -13.03
CA LEU A 202 -20.11 -8.78 -11.73
C LEU A 202 -21.49 -9.42 -11.84
N LYS A 203 -22.23 -9.19 -12.94
CA LYS A 203 -23.57 -9.78 -13.17
C LYS A 203 -23.48 -11.25 -13.58
N THR A 204 -22.54 -11.60 -14.46
CA THR A 204 -22.49 -12.93 -15.10
C THR A 204 -21.53 -13.90 -14.42
N ASN A 205 -20.43 -13.39 -13.85
CA ASN A 205 -19.23 -14.14 -13.47
C ASN A 205 -18.76 -15.04 -14.62
N SER A 206 -18.70 -14.49 -15.85
CA SER A 206 -18.40 -15.25 -17.06
C SER A 206 -16.97 -15.77 -17.12
N GLN A 207 -16.02 -15.08 -16.50
CA GLN A 207 -14.62 -15.50 -16.42
C GLN A 207 -14.36 -16.44 -15.23
N GLY A 208 -15.32 -16.56 -14.30
CA GLY A 208 -15.29 -17.55 -13.22
C GLY A 208 -14.32 -17.24 -12.07
N GLN A 209 -13.74 -16.03 -12.01
CA GLN A 209 -12.80 -15.64 -10.97
C GLN A 209 -13.49 -15.13 -9.68
N LEU A 210 -14.79 -14.83 -9.73
CA LEU A 210 -15.55 -14.43 -8.55
C LEU A 210 -16.13 -15.66 -7.85
N SER A 211 -16.19 -15.62 -6.52
CA SER A 211 -16.84 -16.70 -5.73
C SER A 211 -18.32 -16.86 -6.08
N THR A 212 -19.00 -15.75 -6.37
CA THR A 212 -20.41 -15.68 -6.74
C THR A 212 -20.65 -14.44 -7.59
N ARG A 213 -21.75 -14.43 -8.36
CA ARG A 213 -22.27 -13.22 -9.02
C ARG A 213 -22.66 -12.16 -7.98
N LYS A 214 -22.48 -10.90 -8.33
CA LYS A 214 -22.68 -9.73 -7.44
C LYS A 214 -23.54 -8.65 -8.12
N PRO A 215 -24.81 -8.94 -8.43
CA PRO A 215 -25.68 -8.00 -9.16
C PRO A 215 -25.94 -6.68 -8.41
N LYS A 216 -25.98 -6.69 -7.07
CA LYS A 216 -26.14 -5.47 -6.27
C LYS A 216 -24.94 -4.52 -6.46
N LEU A 217 -23.72 -5.07 -6.33
CA LEU A 217 -22.50 -4.31 -6.56
C LEU A 217 -22.40 -3.81 -8.01
N ALA A 218 -22.86 -4.61 -8.96
CA ALA A 218 -22.90 -4.21 -10.36
C ALA A 218 -23.81 -2.97 -10.57
N LEU A 219 -24.94 -2.88 -9.87
CA LEU A 219 -25.83 -1.70 -9.93
C LEU A 219 -25.18 -0.48 -9.26
N GLU A 220 -24.50 -0.67 -8.13
CA GLU A 220 -23.78 0.41 -7.43
C GLU A 220 -22.67 0.99 -8.32
N LEU A 221 -21.83 0.14 -8.92
CA LEU A 221 -20.77 0.57 -9.84
C LEU A 221 -21.30 1.17 -11.14
N GLU A 222 -22.45 0.69 -11.63
CA GLU A 222 -23.11 1.25 -12.81
C GLU A 222 -23.67 2.67 -12.55
N ALA A 223 -24.09 2.95 -11.31
CA ALA A 223 -24.56 4.26 -10.88
C ALA A 223 -23.43 5.23 -10.53
N ASP A 224 -22.25 4.72 -10.13
CA ASP A 224 -21.10 5.53 -9.79
C ASP A 224 -20.32 5.98 -11.04
N THR A 225 -20.55 7.23 -11.46
CA THR A 225 -19.84 7.83 -12.61
C THR A 225 -18.46 8.36 -12.25
N ASP A 226 -18.19 8.56 -10.97
CA ASP A 226 -16.98 9.21 -10.45
C ASP A 226 -15.88 8.20 -10.14
N PHE A 227 -16.24 6.94 -9.86
CA PHE A 227 -15.28 5.86 -9.69
C PHE A 227 -14.66 5.40 -11.02
N PRO A 228 -13.34 5.27 -11.15
CA PRO A 228 -12.34 5.47 -10.10
C PRO A 228 -11.93 6.93 -9.99
N ASP A 229 -11.63 7.37 -8.76
CA ASP A 229 -11.02 8.69 -8.52
C ASP A 229 -9.59 8.70 -9.07
N LEU A 230 -9.41 9.44 -10.18
CA LEU A 230 -8.14 9.55 -10.88
C LEU A 230 -7.04 10.19 -10.04
N LYS A 231 -7.37 10.98 -9.01
CA LYS A 231 -6.35 11.49 -8.07
C LYS A 231 -5.75 10.35 -7.27
N ILE A 232 -6.58 9.39 -6.86
CA ILE A 232 -6.12 8.20 -6.12
C ILE A 232 -5.31 7.29 -7.02
N VAL A 233 -5.74 7.08 -8.26
CA VAL A 233 -4.94 6.35 -9.26
C VAL A 233 -3.55 6.98 -9.37
N ASN A 234 -3.49 8.30 -9.52
CA ASN A 234 -2.22 9.04 -9.64
C ASN A 234 -1.33 8.94 -8.39
N TYR A 235 -1.89 8.86 -7.17
CA TYR A 235 -1.06 8.66 -5.97
C TYR A 235 -0.29 7.34 -6.03
N TYR A 236 -0.87 6.29 -6.62
CA TYR A 236 -0.20 5.01 -6.79
C TYR A 236 0.68 4.94 -8.05
N THR A 237 0.24 5.49 -9.19
CA THR A 237 0.96 5.37 -10.47
C THR A 237 2.07 6.41 -10.64
N HIS A 238 1.93 7.58 -10.01
CA HIS A 238 2.87 8.68 -10.08
C HIS A 238 3.22 9.24 -8.69
N PRO A 239 3.73 8.41 -7.77
CA PRO A 239 4.11 8.90 -6.46
C PRO A 239 5.29 9.87 -6.58
N ALA A 240 5.38 10.81 -5.62
CA ALA A 240 6.51 11.71 -5.50
C ALA A 240 7.75 10.95 -4.99
N VAL A 241 8.56 10.44 -5.93
CA VAL A 241 9.79 9.66 -5.68
C VAL A 241 11.00 10.31 -6.36
N SER A 242 12.20 9.97 -5.89
CA SER A 242 13.44 10.47 -6.46
C SER A 242 13.63 9.94 -7.89
N THR A 243 14.16 10.78 -8.79
CA THR A 243 14.36 10.43 -10.20
C THR A 243 15.67 9.68 -10.47
N ASN A 244 16.68 9.84 -9.60
CA ASN A 244 17.99 9.21 -9.73
C ASN A 244 18.35 8.43 -8.46
N ALA A 245 19.24 7.44 -8.61
CA ALA A 245 19.92 6.81 -7.49
C ALA A 245 20.81 7.83 -6.75
N PRO A 246 21.03 7.67 -5.44
CA PRO A 246 21.89 8.55 -4.63
C PRO A 246 23.37 8.48 -5.03
#